data_AF-A0AAW1MM14-F1
#
_entry.id   AF-A0AAW1MM14-F1
#
_cell.length_a   1.000
_cell.length_b   1.000
_cell.length_c   1.000
_cell.angle_alpha   90.00
_cell.angle_beta   90.00
_cell.angle_gamma   90.00
#
_symmetry.space_group_name_H-M   'P 1'
#
loop_
_entity.id
_entity.type
_entity.pdbx_description
1 polymer ?
#
loop_
_entity_poly.entity_id
_entity_poly.type
_entity_poly.pdbx_seq_one_letter_code
_entity_poly.pdbx_strand_id
1 'polypeptide(L)'
;MARGRQRKTTKGDFTKEQMEAGVRLVVEEQMSLRKAAERTGIKFQTLQRYVTKQKTAGIGTSIRLTPNYASRQILRKAAERTGIKFQTLQRYVTKQKTAGIGTSIRLTPNYASRQIFTSEQEATLEEYAVTCAKMCYGKSRKDLRCLAYEVAIANKINVPDSWRTNKKAGLEWLLGFTSRHPNLSIRQPEGCS
;
A
#
# COMPACT_ATOMS: atom_id res chain seq x y z
N MET A 1 7.15 13.02 -17.32
CA MET A 1 8.19 12.16 -17.92
C MET A 1 9.19 11.76 -16.84
N ALA A 2 9.42 10.46 -16.61
CA ALA A 2 10.39 10.02 -15.62
C ALA A 2 11.79 10.43 -16.10
N ARG A 3 12.51 11.23 -15.31
CA ARG A 3 13.90 11.61 -15.63
C ARG A 3 14.77 10.34 -15.55
N GLY A 4 15.10 9.78 -16.70
CA GLY A 4 15.99 8.61 -16.83
C GLY A 4 17.42 8.97 -16.45
N ARG A 5 17.73 8.95 -15.14
CA ARG A 5 19.09 9.21 -14.66
C ARG A 5 20.01 8.06 -15.10
N GLN A 6 20.86 8.33 -16.08
CA GLN A 6 21.91 7.41 -16.50
C GLN A 6 22.87 7.13 -15.35
N ARG A 7 23.26 5.86 -15.20
CA ARG A 7 24.04 5.39 -14.07
C ARG A 7 25.52 5.70 -14.33
N LYS A 8 26.15 6.48 -13.45
CA LYS A 8 27.56 6.86 -13.56
C LYS A 8 28.56 5.81 -13.04
N THR A 9 28.07 4.73 -12.43
CA THR A 9 28.93 3.73 -11.77
C THR A 9 28.66 2.31 -12.26
N THR A 10 29.73 1.54 -12.44
CA THR A 10 29.73 0.09 -12.73
C THR A 10 29.51 -0.76 -11.47
N LYS A 11 28.99 -0.16 -10.39
CA LYS A 11 28.79 -0.88 -9.11
C LYS A 11 27.63 -1.87 -9.26
N GLY A 12 27.96 -3.16 -9.27
CA GLY A 12 26.98 -4.23 -9.45
C GLY A 12 26.77 -4.69 -10.86
N ASP A 13 27.80 -4.56 -11.69
CA ASP A 13 27.80 -5.02 -13.08
C ASP A 13 28.11 -6.52 -13.15
N PHE A 14 27.33 -7.32 -12.42
CA PHE A 14 27.41 -8.78 -12.47
C PHE A 14 26.00 -9.36 -12.41
N THR A 15 25.79 -10.45 -13.14
CA THR A 15 24.50 -11.14 -13.17
C THR A 15 24.36 -12.09 -11.99
N LYS A 16 23.14 -12.55 -11.72
CA LYS A 16 22.89 -13.51 -10.63
C LYS A 16 23.65 -14.82 -10.89
N GLU A 17 23.64 -15.24 -12.15
CA GLU A 17 24.24 -16.47 -12.65
C GLU A 17 25.77 -16.44 -12.51
N GLN A 18 26.40 -15.31 -12.84
CA GLN A 18 27.84 -15.13 -12.64
C GLN A 18 28.21 -15.28 -11.16
N MET A 19 27.42 -14.70 -10.23
CA MET A 19 27.71 -14.79 -8.81
C MET A 19 27.47 -16.19 -8.25
N GLU A 20 26.41 -16.86 -8.69
CA GLU A 20 26.13 -18.27 -8.34
C GLU A 20 27.26 -19.19 -8.80
N ALA A 21 27.70 -19.05 -10.05
CA ALA A 21 28.85 -19.79 -10.56
C ALA A 21 30.11 -19.49 -9.74
N GLY A 22 30.41 -18.22 -9.46
CA GLY A 22 31.61 -17.84 -8.72
C GLY A 22 31.64 -18.39 -7.29
N VAL A 23 30.50 -18.38 -6.59
CA VAL A 23 30.40 -18.99 -5.25
C VAL A 23 30.57 -20.50 -5.33
N ARG A 24 29.96 -21.16 -6.33
CA ARG A 24 30.08 -22.61 -6.56
C ARG A 24 31.54 -23.05 -6.74
N LEU A 25 32.26 -22.38 -7.64
CA LEU A 25 33.68 -22.66 -7.92
C LEU A 25 34.56 -22.60 -6.65
N VAL A 26 34.24 -21.71 -5.71
CA VAL A 26 35.04 -21.52 -4.50
C VAL A 26 34.63 -22.45 -3.37
N VAL A 27 33.32 -22.72 -3.24
CA VAL A 27 32.76 -23.51 -2.12
C VAL A 27 32.78 -25.00 -2.41
N GLU A 28 32.45 -25.42 -3.63
CA GLU A 28 32.37 -26.82 -4.05
C GLU A 28 33.70 -27.30 -4.65
N GLU A 29 34.25 -26.55 -5.61
CA GLU A 29 35.46 -26.95 -6.35
C GLU A 29 36.78 -26.52 -5.68
N GLN A 30 36.73 -25.95 -4.47
CA GLN A 30 37.90 -25.48 -3.69
C GLN A 30 38.86 -24.54 -4.47
N MET A 31 38.35 -23.83 -5.48
CA MET A 31 39.16 -22.94 -6.29
C MET A 31 39.52 -21.67 -5.51
N SER A 32 40.70 -21.09 -5.80
CA SER A 32 41.07 -19.81 -5.18
C SER A 32 40.11 -18.70 -5.59
N LEU A 33 39.80 -17.80 -4.64
CA LEU A 33 38.88 -16.67 -4.85
C LEU A 33 39.30 -15.79 -6.05
N ARG A 34 40.60 -15.61 -6.27
CA ARG A 34 41.13 -14.80 -7.38
C ARG A 34 40.87 -15.47 -8.73
N LYS A 35 41.13 -16.78 -8.83
CA LYS A 35 40.90 -17.56 -10.06
C LYS A 35 39.40 -17.66 -10.40
N ALA A 36 38.55 -17.83 -9.39
CA ALA A 36 37.10 -17.82 -9.58
C ALA A 36 36.55 -16.44 -9.98
N ALA A 37 37.12 -15.36 -9.44
CA ALA A 37 36.77 -13.99 -9.81
C ALA A 37 37.13 -13.68 -11.27
N GLU A 38 38.32 -14.09 -11.72
CA GLU A 38 38.73 -13.95 -13.12
C GLU A 38 37.81 -14.74 -14.06
N ARG A 39 37.52 -16.01 -13.73
CA ARG A 39 36.69 -16.88 -14.57
C ARG A 39 35.25 -16.40 -14.74
N THR A 40 34.71 -15.72 -13.74
CA THR A 40 33.33 -15.20 -13.75
C THR A 40 33.23 -13.74 -14.17
N GLY A 41 34.36 -13.05 -14.33
CA GLY A 41 34.39 -11.61 -14.60
C GLY A 41 33.91 -10.75 -13.43
N ILE A 42 33.81 -11.30 -12.22
CA ILE A 42 33.36 -10.58 -11.02
C ILE A 42 34.57 -9.99 -10.32
N LYS A 43 34.47 -8.73 -9.88
CA LYS A 43 35.51 -8.12 -9.03
C LYS A 43 35.76 -8.97 -7.78
N PHE A 44 37.02 -9.32 -7.53
CA PHE A 44 37.47 -10.12 -6.39
C PHE A 44 36.80 -9.76 -5.06
N GLN A 45 36.81 -8.47 -4.68
CA GLN A 45 36.20 -8.01 -3.43
C GLN A 45 34.69 -8.30 -3.35
N THR A 46 34.01 -8.26 -4.50
CA THR A 46 32.57 -8.56 -4.57
C THR A 46 32.35 -10.05 -4.37
N LEU A 47 33.08 -10.90 -5.08
CA LEU A 47 32.98 -12.35 -4.94
C LEU A 47 33.31 -12.80 -3.52
N GLN A 48 34.42 -12.28 -2.96
CA GLN A 48 34.84 -12.54 -1.58
C GLN A 48 33.73 -12.24 -0.57
N ARG A 49 33.08 -11.08 -0.68
CA ARG A 49 31.96 -10.72 0.20
C ARG A 49 30.83 -11.74 0.18
N TYR A 50 30.45 -12.24 -1.00
CA TYR A 50 29.35 -13.20 -1.14
C TYR A 50 29.75 -14.61 -0.69
N VAL A 51 30.99 -15.04 -0.96
CA VAL A 51 31.54 -16.30 -0.44
C VAL A 51 31.59 -16.29 1.08
N THR A 52 32.10 -15.22 1.71
CA THR A 52 32.10 -15.10 3.17
C THR A 52 30.68 -15.18 3.72
N LYS A 53 29.72 -14.48 3.10
CA LYS A 53 28.31 -14.54 3.49
C LYS A 53 27.74 -15.96 3.40
N GLN A 54 28.09 -16.74 2.37
CA GLN A 54 27.68 -18.14 2.23
C GLN A 54 28.28 -19.00 3.34
N LYS A 55 29.57 -18.85 3.62
CA LYS A 55 30.26 -19.58 4.68
C LYS A 55 29.65 -19.28 6.06
N THR A 56 29.33 -18.02 6.35
CA THR A 56 28.67 -17.62 7.61
C THR A 56 27.25 -18.19 7.74
N ALA A 57 26.51 -18.31 6.63
CA ALA A 57 25.14 -18.82 6.64
C ALA A 57 25.05 -20.36 6.62
N GLY A 58 26.15 -21.07 6.41
CA GLY A 58 26.20 -22.51 6.19
C GLY A 58 26.31 -22.87 4.70
N ILE A 59 27.16 -23.86 4.43
CA ILE A 59 27.34 -24.42 3.08
C ILE A 59 26.04 -25.13 2.70
N GLY A 60 25.44 -24.76 1.55
CA GLY A 60 24.14 -25.27 1.10
C GLY A 60 22.92 -24.41 1.50
N THR A 61 23.07 -23.43 2.39
CA THR A 61 21.98 -22.52 2.75
C THR A 61 21.61 -21.61 1.57
N SER A 62 20.34 -21.59 1.19
CA SER A 62 19.84 -20.71 0.12
C SER A 62 19.88 -19.24 0.57
N ILE A 63 20.91 -18.50 0.15
CA ILE A 63 21.05 -17.07 0.43
C ILE A 63 20.88 -16.23 -0.83
N ARG A 64 20.49 -14.96 -0.64
CA ARG A 64 20.50 -13.99 -1.72
C ARG A 64 21.94 -13.66 -2.13
N LEU A 65 22.27 -14.02 -3.38
CA LEU A 65 23.53 -13.74 -4.08
C LEU A 65 23.48 -12.52 -5.01
N THR A 66 22.41 -11.72 -4.94
CA THR A 66 22.28 -10.45 -5.65
C THR A 66 22.41 -9.25 -4.71
N PRO A 67 22.86 -8.08 -5.21
CA PRO A 67 22.85 -6.86 -4.41
C PRO A 67 21.44 -6.37 -4.10
N ASN A 68 21.26 -5.70 -2.96
CA ASN A 68 19.94 -5.19 -2.56
C ASN A 68 19.36 -4.22 -3.61
N TYR A 69 20.20 -3.37 -4.22
CA TYR A 69 19.76 -2.44 -5.28
C TYR A 69 19.24 -3.14 -6.54
N ALA A 70 19.70 -4.34 -6.89
CA ALA A 70 19.20 -5.09 -8.04
C ALA A 70 17.71 -5.39 -7.87
N SER A 71 17.29 -5.82 -6.67
CA SER A 71 15.87 -6.06 -6.38
C SER A 71 15.00 -4.80 -6.40
N ARG A 72 15.56 -3.65 -5.99
CA ARG A 72 14.88 -2.35 -6.12
C ARG A 72 14.74 -1.94 -7.59
N GLN A 73 15.73 -2.23 -8.43
CA GLN A 73 15.68 -1.90 -9.86
C GLN A 73 14.67 -2.77 -10.61
N ILE A 74 14.57 -4.06 -10.28
CA ILE A 74 13.55 -4.97 -10.83
C ILE A 74 12.15 -4.43 -10.52
N LEU A 75 11.92 -4.00 -9.28
CA LEU A 75 10.64 -3.45 -8.87
C LEU A 75 10.31 -2.12 -9.57
N ARG A 76 11.31 -1.28 -9.84
CA ARG A 76 11.14 -0.04 -10.64
C ARG A 76 10.78 -0.34 -12.09
N LYS A 77 11.48 -1.29 -12.73
CA LYS A 77 11.14 -1.75 -14.09
C LYS A 77 9.73 -2.34 -14.14
N ALA A 78 9.32 -3.11 -13.13
CA ALA A 78 7.96 -3.64 -13.05
C ALA A 78 6.90 -2.53 -12.88
N ALA A 79 7.20 -1.50 -12.07
CA ALA A 79 6.35 -0.32 -11.91
C ALA A 79 6.18 0.45 -13.23
N GLU A 80 7.25 0.62 -14.00
CA GLU A 80 7.21 1.25 -15.33
C GLU A 80 6.34 0.45 -16.32
N ARG A 81 6.51 -0.88 -16.36
CA ARG A 81 5.73 -1.75 -17.27
C ARG A 81 4.23 -1.80 -16.96
N THR A 82 3.87 -1.74 -15.69
CA THR A 82 2.48 -1.82 -15.24
C THR A 82 1.79 -0.46 -15.16
N GLY A 83 2.54 0.64 -15.31
CA GLY A 83 2.04 2.00 -15.09
C GLY A 83 1.72 2.33 -13.62
N ILE A 84 1.94 1.40 -12.68
CA ILE A 84 1.68 1.60 -11.27
C ILE A 84 2.84 2.37 -10.65
N LYS A 85 2.56 3.40 -9.84
CA LYS A 85 3.60 4.13 -9.10
C LYS A 85 4.44 3.17 -8.25
N PHE A 86 5.76 3.35 -8.30
CA PHE A 86 6.74 2.52 -7.57
C PHE A 86 6.39 2.37 -6.08
N GLN A 87 5.97 3.45 -5.40
CA GLN A 87 5.63 3.40 -3.97
C GLN A 87 4.44 2.46 -3.71
N THR A 88 3.42 2.49 -4.57
CA THR A 88 2.22 1.64 -4.46
C THR A 88 2.61 0.18 -4.66
N LEU A 89 3.36 -0.13 -5.71
CA LEU A 89 3.81 -1.49 -5.99
C LEU A 89 4.70 -2.02 -4.86
N GLN A 90 5.63 -1.20 -4.35
CA GLN A 90 6.49 -1.56 -3.24
C GLN A 90 5.70 -1.89 -1.96
N ARG A 91 4.70 -1.08 -1.63
CA ARG A 91 3.82 -1.33 -0.47
C ARG A 91 3.14 -2.69 -0.57
N TYR A 92 2.52 -3.01 -1.71
CA TYR A 92 1.79 -4.28 -1.88
C TYR A 92 2.70 -5.50 -1.99
N VAL A 93 3.85 -5.39 -2.65
CA VAL A 93 4.85 -6.48 -2.67
C VAL A 93 5.38 -6.78 -1.27
N THR A 94 5.56 -5.76 -0.44
CA THR A 94 6.00 -5.95 0.95
C THR A 94 4.91 -6.65 1.76
N LYS A 95 3.64 -6.22 1.61
CA LYS A 95 2.49 -6.87 2.23
C LYS A 95 2.38 -8.36 1.86
N GLN A 96 2.62 -8.72 0.60
CA GLN A 96 2.62 -10.13 0.16
C GLN A 96 3.77 -10.92 0.78
N LYS A 97 4.97 -10.35 0.84
CA LYS A 97 6.14 -11.02 1.44
C LYS A 97 5.93 -11.32 2.91
N THR A 98 5.29 -10.42 3.65
CA THR A 98 4.94 -10.63 5.05
C THR A 98 3.85 -11.70 5.21
N ALA A 99 2.87 -11.75 4.30
CA ALA A 99 1.78 -12.72 4.36
C ALA A 99 2.15 -14.13 3.87
N GLY A 100 3.29 -14.29 3.17
CA GLY A 100 3.71 -15.55 2.56
C GLY A 100 3.36 -15.63 1.06
N ILE A 101 4.15 -16.43 0.33
CA ILE A 101 3.93 -16.68 -1.10
C ILE A 101 2.72 -17.61 -1.22
N GLY A 102 1.71 -17.24 -2.00
CA GLY A 102 0.47 -18.01 -2.20
C GLY A 102 -0.72 -17.56 -1.36
N THR A 103 -0.50 -16.73 -0.33
CA THR A 103 -1.58 -16.15 0.46
C THR A 103 -2.34 -15.09 -0.35
N SER A 104 -3.65 -15.24 -0.50
CA SER A 104 -4.47 -14.20 -1.15
C SER A 104 -4.55 -12.96 -0.25
N ILE A 105 -3.94 -11.85 -0.67
CA ILE A 105 -4.03 -10.56 0.04
C ILE A 105 -4.92 -9.58 -0.70
N ARG A 106 -5.62 -8.75 0.07
CA ARG A 106 -6.32 -7.59 -0.47
C ARG A 106 -5.32 -6.56 -1.03
N LEU A 107 -5.39 -6.35 -2.35
CA LEU A 107 -4.58 -5.38 -3.12
C LEU A 107 -5.24 -4.01 -3.30
N THR A 108 -6.34 -3.74 -2.61
CA THR A 108 -7.03 -2.44 -2.63
C THR A 108 -6.80 -1.64 -1.34
N PRO A 109 -6.84 -0.30 -1.37
CA PRO A 109 -6.73 0.51 -0.17
C PRO A 109 -7.94 0.29 0.74
N ASN A 110 -7.72 0.20 2.07
CA ASN A 110 -8.82 0.07 3.01
C ASN A 110 -9.39 1.44 3.37
N TYR A 111 -10.28 1.97 2.54
CA TYR A 111 -10.99 3.23 2.86
C TYR A 111 -12.03 3.05 3.97
N ALA A 112 -12.57 1.84 4.14
CA ALA A 112 -13.58 1.54 5.16
C ALA A 112 -13.07 1.75 6.59
N SER A 113 -11.75 1.60 6.84
CA SER A 113 -11.18 1.89 8.15
C SER A 113 -11.23 3.36 8.57
N ARG A 114 -11.66 4.26 7.67
CA ARG A 114 -11.88 5.68 7.95
C ARG A 114 -13.36 6.05 7.99
N GLN A 115 -14.25 5.09 7.79
CA GLN A 115 -15.69 5.31 7.95
C GLN A 115 -16.03 5.32 9.45
N ILE A 116 -16.86 6.28 9.84
CA ILE A 116 -17.27 6.46 11.23
C ILE A 116 -18.44 5.52 11.58
N PHE A 117 -19.34 5.30 10.61
CA PHE A 117 -20.48 4.40 10.74
C PHE A 117 -20.23 3.10 9.99
N THR A 118 -20.80 2.00 10.49
CA THR A 118 -20.92 0.75 9.75
C THR A 118 -21.93 0.88 8.61
N SER A 119 -21.89 -0.03 7.63
CA SER A 119 -22.86 -0.03 6.53
C SER A 119 -24.32 -0.12 7.02
N GLU A 120 -24.58 -0.88 8.07
CA GLU A 120 -25.91 -1.01 8.69
C GLU A 120 -26.35 0.30 9.38
N GLN A 121 -25.44 0.96 10.09
CA GLN A 121 -25.73 2.25 10.72
C GLN A 121 -25.95 3.35 9.67
N GLU A 122 -25.21 3.34 8.57
CA GLU A 122 -25.46 4.28 7.48
C GLU A 122 -26.81 4.02 6.80
N ALA A 123 -27.22 2.76 6.64
CA ALA A 123 -28.51 2.40 6.03
C ALA A 123 -29.69 2.88 6.89
N THR A 124 -29.61 2.71 8.21
CA THR A 124 -30.67 3.21 9.13
C THR A 124 -30.73 4.74 9.14
N LEU A 125 -29.59 5.42 9.08
CA LEU A 125 -29.51 6.88 8.92
C LEU A 125 -30.11 7.36 7.58
N GLU A 126 -29.85 6.63 6.49
CA GLU A 126 -30.45 6.90 5.16
C GLU A 126 -31.98 6.74 5.21
N GLU A 127 -32.47 5.62 5.72
CA GLU A 127 -33.90 5.33 5.82
C GLU A 127 -34.64 6.40 6.62
N TYR A 128 -34.08 6.82 7.75
CA TYR A 128 -34.62 7.91 8.56
C TYR A 128 -34.68 9.23 7.77
N ALA A 129 -33.58 9.59 7.10
CA ALA A 129 -33.50 10.82 6.33
C ALA A 129 -34.47 10.83 5.12
N VAL A 130 -34.63 9.70 4.43
CA VAL A 130 -35.62 9.53 3.35
C VAL A 130 -37.05 9.63 3.88
N THR A 131 -37.33 9.03 5.04
CA THR A 131 -38.65 9.13 5.70
C THR A 131 -38.97 10.57 6.06
N CYS A 132 -38.03 11.32 6.65
CA CYS A 132 -38.21 12.74 6.91
C CYS A 132 -38.49 13.55 5.63
N ALA A 133 -37.80 13.24 4.53
CA ALA A 133 -38.02 13.91 3.25
C ALA A 133 -39.43 13.63 2.69
N LYS A 134 -39.93 12.39 2.81
CA LYS A 134 -41.30 12.02 2.39
C LYS A 134 -42.39 12.73 3.20
N MET A 135 -42.14 12.99 4.49
CA MET A 135 -43.07 13.70 5.38
C MET A 135 -42.98 15.23 5.21
N CYS A 136 -42.40 15.74 4.11
CA CYS A 136 -42.15 17.16 3.85
C CYS A 136 -41.26 17.87 4.90
N TYR A 137 -40.56 17.14 5.76
CA TYR A 137 -39.58 17.64 6.72
C TYR A 137 -38.15 17.33 6.24
N GLY A 138 -37.82 17.73 5.02
CA GLY A 138 -36.50 17.53 4.44
C GLY A 138 -35.40 18.07 5.36
N LYS A 139 -34.46 17.22 5.77
CA LYS A 139 -33.32 17.64 6.60
C LYS A 139 -32.33 18.42 5.74
N SER A 140 -31.95 19.62 6.18
CA SER A 140 -30.91 20.36 5.50
C SER A 140 -29.56 19.64 5.61
N ARG A 141 -28.61 19.98 4.75
CA ARG A 141 -27.22 19.47 4.84
C ARG A 141 -26.59 19.69 6.22
N LYS A 142 -27.00 20.76 6.92
CA LYS A 142 -26.55 21.05 8.28
C LYS A 142 -27.21 20.11 9.29
N ASP A 143 -28.52 19.91 9.19
CA ASP A 143 -29.27 19.08 10.13
C ASP A 143 -28.86 17.62 10.02
N LEU A 144 -28.61 17.12 8.82
CA LEU A 144 -28.09 15.75 8.62
C LEU A 144 -26.72 15.54 9.28
N ARG A 145 -25.88 16.59 9.29
CA ARG A 145 -24.58 16.55 9.98
C ARG A 145 -24.73 16.62 11.50
N CYS A 146 -25.71 17.36 12.02
CA CYS A 146 -26.02 17.38 13.45
C CYS A 146 -26.57 16.02 13.89
N LEU A 147 -27.53 15.47 13.16
CA LEU A 147 -28.11 14.15 13.38
C LEU A 147 -27.04 13.06 13.41
N ALA A 148 -26.12 13.07 12.45
CA ALA A 148 -24.99 12.13 12.44
C ALA A 148 -24.13 12.24 13.69
N TYR A 149 -23.87 13.45 14.19
CA TYR A 149 -23.14 13.61 15.44
C TYR A 149 -23.92 13.04 16.64
N GLU A 150 -25.21 13.34 16.75
CA GLU A 150 -26.09 12.84 17.81
C GLU A 150 -26.14 11.30 17.82
N VAL A 151 -26.35 10.69 16.66
CA VAL A 151 -26.37 9.22 16.50
C VAL A 151 -25.01 8.61 16.88
N ALA A 152 -23.90 9.25 16.52
CA ALA A 152 -22.57 8.75 16.88
C ALA A 152 -22.32 8.82 18.40
N ILE A 153 -22.76 9.90 19.06
CA ILE A 153 -22.64 10.03 20.52
C ILE A 153 -23.56 9.04 21.25
N ALA A 154 -24.80 8.88 20.79
CA ALA A 154 -25.76 7.94 21.36
C ALA A 154 -25.26 6.49 21.27
N ASN A 155 -24.67 6.12 20.14
CA ASN A 155 -24.09 4.79 19.91
C ASN A 155 -22.65 4.64 20.46
N LYS A 156 -22.14 5.64 21.20
CA LYS A 156 -20.78 5.65 21.78
C LYS A 156 -19.67 5.37 20.77
N ILE A 157 -19.86 5.82 19.53
CA ILE A 157 -18.88 5.68 18.44
C ILE A 157 -17.77 6.70 18.64
N ASN A 158 -16.53 6.28 18.36
CA ASN A 158 -15.40 7.21 18.37
C ASN A 158 -15.46 8.16 17.17
N VAL A 159 -15.64 9.45 17.44
CA VAL A 159 -15.71 10.51 16.43
C VAL A 159 -14.48 11.41 16.47
N PRO A 160 -14.09 12.04 15.34
CA PRO A 160 -13.01 13.02 15.33
C PRO A 160 -13.26 14.20 16.28
N ASP A 161 -12.20 14.78 16.85
CA ASP A 161 -12.32 15.93 17.77
C ASP A 161 -13.07 17.11 17.15
N SER A 162 -12.88 17.33 15.84
CA SER A 162 -13.60 18.36 15.10
C SER A 162 -15.12 18.20 15.15
N TRP A 163 -15.65 16.98 15.28
CA TRP A 163 -17.08 16.74 15.46
C TRP A 163 -17.54 17.15 16.85
N ARG A 164 -16.73 16.89 17.88
CA ARG A 164 -17.03 17.23 19.28
C ARG A 164 -17.02 18.74 19.50
N THR A 165 -16.01 19.44 18.96
CA THR A 165 -15.91 20.91 19.08
C THR A 165 -17.09 21.60 18.40
N ASN A 166 -17.45 21.16 17.20
CA ASN A 166 -18.51 21.80 16.41
C ASN A 166 -19.92 21.24 16.67
N LYS A 167 -20.03 20.17 17.48
CA LYS A 167 -21.25 19.39 17.73
C LYS A 167 -22.00 18.97 16.46
N LYS A 168 -21.25 18.69 15.39
CA LYS A 168 -21.79 18.27 14.08
C LYS A 168 -20.74 17.55 13.26
N ALA A 169 -21.18 16.66 12.37
CA ALA A 169 -20.30 15.96 11.45
C ALA A 169 -19.52 16.90 10.53
N GLY A 170 -18.35 16.46 10.05
CA GLY A 170 -17.54 17.18 9.06
C GLY A 170 -18.19 17.22 7.68
N LEU A 171 -17.76 18.15 6.82
CA LEU A 171 -18.25 18.24 5.43
C LEU A 171 -17.83 17.01 4.62
N GLU A 172 -16.59 16.54 4.80
CA GLU A 172 -16.05 15.33 4.19
C GLU A 172 -16.93 14.09 4.43
N TRP A 173 -17.48 13.98 5.64
CA TRP A 173 -18.37 12.88 5.97
C TRP A 173 -19.68 12.96 5.18
N LEU A 174 -20.29 14.15 5.08
CA LEU A 174 -21.52 14.36 4.32
C LEU A 174 -21.32 14.03 2.83
N LEU A 175 -20.21 14.48 2.24
CA LEU A 175 -19.87 14.19 0.83
C LEU A 175 -19.69 12.69 0.62
N GLY A 176 -18.98 12.02 1.53
CA GLY A 176 -18.84 10.57 1.47
C GLY A 176 -20.18 9.84 1.62
N PHE A 177 -21.01 10.26 2.57
CA PHE A 177 -22.33 9.66 2.85
C PHE A 177 -23.26 9.78 1.64
N THR A 178 -23.38 10.99 1.07
CA THR A 178 -24.19 11.24 -0.13
C THR A 178 -23.66 10.54 -1.38
N SER A 179 -22.33 10.41 -1.54
CA SER A 179 -21.75 9.64 -2.64
C SER A 179 -22.03 8.14 -2.56
N ARG A 180 -22.23 7.59 -1.35
CA ARG A 180 -22.57 6.17 -1.14
C ARG A 180 -24.06 5.91 -1.30
N HIS A 181 -24.88 6.92 -1.01
CA HIS A 181 -26.34 6.83 -0.97
C HIS A 181 -26.98 7.81 -1.95
N PRO A 182 -26.99 7.49 -3.27
CA PRO A 182 -27.50 8.40 -4.30
C PRO A 182 -29.01 8.64 -4.21
N ASN A 183 -29.75 7.80 -3.48
CA ASN A 183 -31.19 7.93 -3.28
C ASN A 183 -31.57 9.07 -2.32
N LEU A 184 -30.60 9.61 -1.57
CA LEU A 184 -30.80 10.77 -0.72
C LEU A 184 -30.87 12.07 -1.52
N SER A 185 -32.07 12.46 -1.92
CA SER A 185 -32.34 13.78 -2.49
C SER A 185 -32.38 14.85 -1.39
N ILE A 186 -31.26 15.53 -1.15
CA ILE A 186 -31.21 16.68 -0.23
C ILE A 186 -31.68 17.93 -1.00
N ARG A 187 -32.99 18.15 -1.09
CA ARG A 187 -33.57 19.35 -1.72
C ARG A 187 -33.47 20.56 -0.78
N GLN A 188 -33.25 21.75 -1.34
CA GLN A 188 -33.55 22.99 -0.63
C GLN A 188 -35.08 23.15 -0.61
N PRO A 189 -35.67 23.61 0.51
CA PRO A 189 -37.11 23.89 0.53
C PRO A 189 -37.42 24.96 -0.52
N GLU A 190 -38.33 24.65 -1.43
CA GLU A 190 -38.88 25.62 -2.37
C GLU A 190 -39.77 26.58 -1.56
N GLY A 191 -39.52 27.88 -1.65
CA GLY A 191 -40.33 28.88 -0.95
C GLY A 191 -41.73 28.91 -1.57
N CYS A 192 -42.76 28.57 -0.80
CA CYS A 192 -44.12 28.95 -1.17
C CYS A 192 -44.21 30.49 -1.14
N SER A 193 -44.46 31.09 -2.30
CA SER A 193 -44.92 32.48 -2.43
C SER A 193 -46.43 32.55 -2.23
#